data_AF-A0A7L4KR77-F1
#
_entry.id   AF-A0A7L4KR77-F1
#
_cell.length_a   1.000
_cell.length_b   1.000
_cell.length_c   1.000
_cell.angle_alpha   90.00
_cell.angle_beta   90.00
_cell.angle_gamma   90.00
#
_symmetry.space_group_name_H-M   'P 1'
#
loop_
_entity.id
_entity.type
_entity.pdbx_description
1 polymer ?
#
loop_
_entity_poly.entity_id
_entity_poly.type
_entity_poly.pdbx_seq_one_letter_code
_entity_poly.pdbx_strand_id
1 'polypeptide(L)'
;LQELHFFHSRLVIHRDVKSGNTLVGMDRSVKLADFGLCAQLTHECSKRSSSVGTPSWMMPEIVRGEAYSPKVDIWSLGIVGLEMVEWEAPYR
;
A
#
# COMPACT_ATOMS: atom_id res chain seq x y z
N LEU A 1 -3.01 8.79 5.66
CA LEU A 1 -3.85 9.24 4.52
C LEU A 1 -3.25 10.40 3.73
N GLN A 2 -2.66 11.43 4.37
CA GLN A 2 -2.04 12.57 3.68
C GLN A 2 -0.96 12.15 2.66
N GLU A 3 -0.04 11.26 3.04
CA GLU A 3 1.00 10.77 2.12
C GLU A 3 0.44 9.95 0.95
N LEU A 4 -0.51 9.03 1.20
CA LEU A 4 -1.15 8.27 0.12
C LEU A 4 -1.92 9.18 -0.84
N HIS A 5 -2.61 10.20 -0.33
CA HIS A 5 -3.26 11.20 -1.16
C HIS A 5 -2.23 11.95 -2.03
N PHE A 6 -1.09 12.32 -1.46
CA PHE A 6 -0.01 12.96 -2.19
C PHE A 6 0.54 12.07 -3.32
N PHE A 7 0.81 10.79 -3.07
CA PHE A 7 1.26 9.86 -4.11
C PHE A 7 0.20 9.64 -5.19
N HIS A 8 -1.05 9.38 -4.79
CA HIS A 8 -2.13 9.07 -5.72
C HIS A 8 -2.49 10.27 -6.60
N SER A 9 -2.38 11.51 -6.07
CA SER A 9 -2.55 12.74 -6.85
C SER A 9 -1.50 12.91 -7.96
N ARG A 10 -0.36 12.23 -7.83
CA ARG A 10 0.74 12.21 -8.79
C ARG A 10 0.79 10.92 -9.61
N LEU A 11 -0.27 10.11 -9.58
CA LEU A 11 -0.34 8.81 -10.24
C LEU A 11 0.76 7.83 -9.78
N VAL A 12 1.23 7.95 -8.54
CA VAL A 12 2.18 7.00 -7.93
C VAL A 12 1.43 6.01 -7.04
N ILE A 13 1.73 4.73 -7.16
CA ILE A 13 1.25 3.66 -6.28
C ILE A 13 2.43 3.14 -5.45
N HIS A 14 2.25 2.97 -4.14
CA HIS A 14 3.29 2.45 -3.25
C HIS A 14 3.48 0.93 -3.40
N ARG A 15 2.38 0.17 -3.43
CA ARG A 15 2.33 -1.30 -3.63
C ARG A 15 2.95 -2.16 -2.52
N ASP A 16 3.40 -1.57 -1.41
CA ASP A 16 3.93 -2.32 -0.26
C ASP A 16 3.68 -1.57 1.06
N VAL A 17 2.46 -1.08 1.23
CA VAL A 17 2.01 -0.48 2.49
C VAL A 17 1.82 -1.60 3.52
N LYS A 18 2.59 -1.57 4.60
CA LYS A 18 2.53 -2.53 5.71
C LYS A 18 3.05 -1.89 7.00
N SER A 19 2.81 -2.53 8.14
CA SER A 19 3.29 -2.03 9.45
C SER A 19 4.80 -1.83 9.47
N GLY A 20 5.57 -2.79 8.92
CA GLY A 20 7.03 -2.71 8.82
C GLY A 20 7.56 -1.54 7.96
N ASN A 21 6.73 -1.00 7.05
CA ASN A 21 7.05 0.16 6.20
C ASN A 21 6.38 1.44 6.70
N THR A 22 5.75 1.41 7.88
CA THR A 22 5.10 2.57 8.50
C THR A 22 5.95 3.00 9.69
N LEU A 23 6.73 4.07 9.50
CA LEU A 23 7.64 4.60 10.51
C LEU A 23 6.92 5.62 11.40
N VAL A 24 7.18 5.54 12.71
CA VAL A 24 6.68 6.48 13.71
C VAL A 24 7.84 7.29 14.26
N GLY A 25 7.81 8.61 14.06
CA GLY A 25 8.79 9.54 14.60
C GLY A 25 8.58 9.81 16.09
N MET A 26 9.63 10.30 16.76
CA MET A 26 9.54 10.73 18.18
C MET A 26 8.56 11.90 18.39
N ASP A 27 8.32 12.68 17.33
CA ASP A 27 7.33 13.75 17.26
C ASP A 27 5.90 13.24 16.99
N ARG A 28 5.68 11.93 17.02
CA ARG A 28 4.42 11.25 16.66
C ARG A 28 4.02 11.44 15.21
N SER A 29 4.94 11.84 14.34
CA SER A 29 4.70 11.82 12.89
C SER A 29 4.68 10.38 12.39
N VAL A 30 3.86 10.13 11.37
CA VAL A 30 3.80 8.83 10.68
C VAL A 30 4.24 9.04 9.24
N LYS A 31 5.19 8.22 8.78
CA LYS A 31 5.77 8.29 7.44
C LYS A 31 5.85 6.90 6.81
N LEU A 32 5.54 6.80 5.53
CA LEU A 32 5.79 5.61 4.74
C LEU A 32 7.26 5.52 4.33
N ALA A 33 7.77 4.30 4.32
CA ALA A 33 9.13 3.96 3.93
C ALA A 33 9.13 2.83 2.89
N ASP A 34 10.32 2.55 2.35
CA ASP A 34 10.56 1.52 1.34
C ASP A 34 9.75 1.70 0.04
N PHE A 35 10.25 2.59 -0.81
CA PHE A 35 9.68 2.90 -2.12
C PHE A 35 10.17 1.96 -3.24
N GLY A 36 10.87 0.87 -2.90
CA GLY A 36 11.49 -0.04 -3.89
C GLY A 36 10.47 -0.71 -4.82
N LEU A 37 9.23 -0.87 -4.34
CA LEU A 37 8.12 -1.41 -5.11
C LEU A 37 7.18 -0.34 -5.65
N CYS A 38 7.51 0.95 -5.60
CA CYS A 38 6.63 1.97 -6.16
C CYS A 38 6.46 1.86 -7.67
N ALA A 39 5.35 2.38 -8.19
CA ALA A 39 5.09 2.48 -9.63
C ALA A 39 4.45 3.81 -9.98
N GLN A 40 4.99 4.44 -11.01
CA GLN A 40 4.36 5.56 -11.71
C GLN A 40 3.36 5.00 -12.73
N LEU A 41 2.11 5.43 -12.62
CA LEU A 41 1.09 5.26 -13.65
C LEU A 41 1.10 6.45 -14.61
N THR A 42 0.42 6.28 -15.73
CA THR A 42 0.17 7.32 -16.73
C THR A 42 -1.34 7.49 -16.93
N HIS A 43 -1.76 8.57 -17.58
CA HIS A 43 -3.19 8.74 -17.89
C HIS A 43 -3.68 7.71 -18.91
N GLU A 44 -2.80 7.26 -19.80
CA GLU A 44 -3.06 6.23 -20.81
C GLU A 44 -3.06 4.82 -20.18
N CYS A 45 -2.28 4.60 -19.13
CA CYS A 45 -2.18 3.34 -18.40
C CYS A 45 -2.38 3.58 -16.90
N SER A 46 -3.64 3.64 -16.49
CA SER A 46 -4.07 3.90 -15.11
C SER A 46 -4.15 2.64 -14.23
N LYS A 47 -3.78 1.48 -14.77
CA LYS A 47 -3.79 0.20 -14.06
C LYS A 47 -2.50 -0.58 -14.25
N ARG A 48 -2.16 -1.42 -13.28
CA ARG A 48 -1.05 -2.38 -13.35
C ARG A 48 -1.56 -3.81 -13.15
N SER A 49 -0.82 -4.79 -13.65
CA SER A 49 -1.11 -6.23 -13.45
C SER A 49 0.04 -7.00 -12.78
N SER A 50 1.14 -6.33 -12.40
CA SER A 50 2.27 -7.01 -11.77
C SER A 50 1.95 -7.41 -10.33
N SER A 51 2.09 -8.70 -10.01
CA SER A 51 1.93 -9.25 -8.66
C SER A 51 3.18 -8.98 -7.81
N VAL A 52 3.19 -7.84 -7.13
CA VAL A 52 4.25 -7.43 -6.18
C VAL A 52 3.63 -6.95 -4.88
N GLY A 53 4.40 -7.01 -3.80
CA GLY A 53 3.97 -6.62 -2.45
C GLY A 53 4.07 -7.77 -1.46
N THR A 54 3.62 -7.53 -0.24
CA THR A 54 3.63 -8.53 0.84
C THR A 54 2.25 -9.21 0.97
N PRO A 55 2.11 -10.53 0.78
CA PRO A 55 0.82 -11.21 0.61
C PRO A 55 -0.27 -10.91 1.66
N SER A 56 0.08 -10.82 2.94
CA SER A 56 -0.91 -10.56 4.01
C SER A 56 -1.58 -9.18 3.93
N TRP A 57 -0.96 -8.22 3.21
CA TRP A 57 -1.49 -6.86 3.00
C TRP A 57 -2.00 -6.66 1.56
N MET A 58 -1.96 -7.67 0.70
CA MET A 58 -2.35 -7.55 -0.70
C MET A 58 -3.86 -7.71 -0.92
N MET A 59 -4.38 -6.94 -1.87
CA MET A 59 -5.76 -7.05 -2.35
C MET A 59 -5.91 -8.38 -3.14
N PRO A 60 -7.01 -9.14 -2.98
CA PRO A 60 -7.15 -10.47 -3.57
C PRO A 60 -7.03 -10.49 -5.10
N GLU A 61 -7.49 -9.44 -5.79
CA GLU A 61 -7.34 -9.28 -7.24
C GLU A 61 -5.87 -9.19 -7.69
N ILE A 62 -4.97 -8.60 -6.88
CA ILE A 62 -3.53 -8.56 -7.21
C ILE A 62 -2.93 -9.97 -7.13
N VAL A 63 -3.36 -10.75 -6.13
CA VAL A 63 -2.95 -12.15 -5.94
C VAL A 63 -3.47 -13.01 -7.11
N ARG A 64 -4.65 -12.69 -7.65
CA ARG A 64 -5.21 -13.32 -8.86
C ARG A 64 -4.60 -12.81 -10.17
N GLY A 65 -3.68 -11.86 -10.14
CA GLY A 65 -3.03 -11.29 -11.34
C GLY A 65 -3.92 -10.35 -12.15
N GLU A 66 -5.01 -9.85 -11.56
CA GLU A 66 -5.90 -8.90 -12.21
C GLU A 66 -5.33 -7.48 -12.23
N ALA A 67 -5.85 -6.65 -13.14
CA ALA A 67 -5.42 -5.27 -13.26
C ALA A 67 -5.98 -4.40 -12.11
N TYR A 68 -5.09 -3.75 -11.37
CA TYR A 68 -5.41 -2.95 -10.19
C TYR A 68 -5.09 -1.47 -10.37
N SER A 69 -5.69 -0.65 -9.50
CA SER A 69 -5.57 0.81 -9.47
C SER A 69 -4.86 1.27 -8.18
N PRO A 70 -4.59 2.58 -7.97
CA PRO A 70 -4.00 3.07 -6.71
C PRO A 70 -4.76 2.68 -5.43
N LYS A 71 -6.02 2.25 -5.55
CA LYS A 71 -6.83 1.76 -4.42
C LYS A 71 -6.21 0.58 -3.67
N VAL A 72 -5.25 -0.13 -4.26
CA VAL A 72 -4.50 -1.20 -3.56
C VAL A 72 -3.84 -0.71 -2.28
N ASP A 73 -3.28 0.51 -2.28
CA ASP A 73 -2.62 1.06 -1.09
C ASP A 73 -3.64 1.37 0.02
N ILE A 74 -4.90 1.65 -0.34
CA ILE A 74 -5.99 1.90 0.61
C ILE A 74 -6.42 0.60 1.28
N TRP A 75 -6.49 -0.49 0.51
CA TRP A 75 -6.72 -1.83 1.06
C TRP A 75 -5.62 -2.19 2.05
N SER A 76 -4.37 -2.09 1.63
CA SER A 76 -3.20 -2.41 2.47
C SER A 76 -3.15 -1.56 3.74
N LEU A 77 -3.52 -0.27 3.66
CA LEU A 77 -3.68 0.59 4.84
C LEU A 77 -4.78 0.09 5.79
N GLY A 78 -5.89 -0.41 5.26
CA GLY A 78 -6.95 -1.03 6.06
C GLY A 78 -6.44 -2.24 6.85
N ILE A 79 -5.62 -3.07 6.20
CA ILE A 79 -4.95 -4.22 6.85
C ILE A 79 -4.01 -3.76 7.97
N VAL A 80 -3.22 -2.70 7.75
CA VAL A 80 -2.38 -2.11 8.80
C VAL A 80 -3.22 -1.61 9.98
N GLY A 81 -4.37 -0.98 9.71
CA GLY A 81 -5.30 -0.55 10.75
C GLY A 81 -5.87 -1.72 11.57
N LEU A 82 -6.17 -2.84 10.92
CA LEU A 82 -6.62 -4.05 11.58
C LEU A 82 -5.51 -4.65 12.47
N GLU A 83 -4.30 -4.75 11.94
CA GLU A 83 -3.11 -5.23 12.67
C GLU A 83 -2.84 -4.40 13.93
N MET A 84 -3.04 -3.07 13.88
CA MET A 84 -2.91 -2.21 15.06
C MET A 84 -3.95 -2.48 16.15
N VAL A 85 -5.14 -2.99 15.78
CA VAL A 85 -6.22 -3.31 16.73
C VAL A 85 -6.04 -4.72 17.29
N GLU A 86 -5.68 -5.68 16.44
CA GLU A 86 -5.58 -7.09 16.78
C GLU A 86 -4.19 -7.48 17.36
N TRP A 87 -3.20 -6.60 17.24
CA TRP A 87 -1.79 -6.82 17.62
C TRP A 87 -1.06 -7.91 16.83
N GLU A 88 -1.72 -8.50 15.84
CA GLU A 88 -1.16 -9.50 14.93
C GLU A 88 -1.50 -9.13 13.49
N ALA A 89 -0.60 -9.47 12.57
CA ALA A 89 -0.91 -9.35 11.15
C ALA A 89 -2.07 -10.30 10.83
N PRO A 90 -3.10 -9.87 10.09
CA PRO A 90 -4.23 -10.74 9.82
C PRO A 90 -3.79 -11.99 9.04
N TYR A 91 -4.43 -13.11 9.38
CA TYR A 91 -4.15 -14.44 8.84
C TYR A 91 -2.78 -15.02 9.23
N ARG A 92 -2.21 -14.57 10.36
CA ARG A 92 -1.03 -15.18 11.00
C ARG A 92 -1.40 -16.09 12.16
#